data_AF-A0A2M7FB78-F1
#
_entry.id   AF-A0A2M7FB78-F1
#
_cell.length_a   1.000
_cell.length_b   1.000
_cell.length_c   1.000
_cell.angle_alpha   90.00
_cell.angle_beta   90.00
_cell.angle_gamma   90.00
#
_symmetry.space_group_name_H-M   'P 1'
#
loop_
_entity.id
_entity.type
_entity.pdbx_description
1 polymer ?
#
loop_
_entity_poly.entity_id
_entity_poly.type
_entity_poly.pdbx_seq_one_letter_code
_entity_poly.pdbx_strand_id
1 'polypeptide(L)'
;MGEEPTIMAMHSSNKTPRDLGYRMPAEWEPHEAVWLAWPHDPVTFVKRIPQVEETYLQIIQALHGNEDVHLSVTDGRMRARVAESLGNGNVDLRRIHFHIYDHVDVWFRDYGPVFVIRPEESKLAMVHWVFNAWGGKYDALIKDTRIPALIHRELKIPCFTPGMALEGGSIDVNG
;
A
#
# COMPACT_ATOMS: atom_id res chain seq x y z
N MET A 1 28.46 5.59 2.22
CA MET A 1 28.16 4.78 1.02
C MET A 1 27.44 3.54 1.51
N GLY A 2 26.12 3.61 1.62
CA GLY A 2 25.29 2.46 1.99
C GLY A 2 24.85 1.78 0.71
N GLU A 3 25.11 0.48 0.61
CA GLU A 3 24.67 -0.35 -0.51
C GLU A 3 23.14 -0.29 -0.61
N GLU A 4 22.63 0.02 -1.81
CA GLU A 4 21.21 -0.15 -2.11
C GLU A 4 20.87 -1.63 -1.97
N PRO A 5 19.77 -1.98 -1.28
CA PRO A 5 19.36 -3.37 -1.17
C PRO A 5 19.02 -3.87 -2.58
N THR A 6 19.92 -4.68 -3.13
CA THR A 6 19.71 -5.39 -4.38
C THR A 6 18.42 -6.19 -4.23
N ILE A 7 17.39 -5.82 -5.00
CA ILE A 7 16.19 -6.63 -5.15
C ILE A 7 16.67 -7.97 -5.69
N MET A 8 16.74 -8.97 -4.82
CA MET A 8 16.87 -10.37 -5.22
C MET A 8 15.60 -10.70 -6.01
N ALA A 9 15.65 -10.47 -7.32
CA ALA A 9 14.65 -10.90 -8.26
C ALA A 9 14.63 -12.43 -8.25
N MET A 10 13.84 -13.02 -7.35
CA MET A 10 13.63 -14.46 -7.35
C MET A 10 12.59 -14.82 -8.42
N HIS A 11 13.09 -15.51 -9.44
CA HIS A 11 12.41 -16.30 -10.47
C HIS A 11 11.64 -15.51 -11.54
N SER A 12 12.39 -15.10 -12.58
CA SER A 12 11.88 -14.93 -13.93
C SER A 12 11.39 -16.28 -14.49
N SER A 13 10.20 -16.73 -14.09
CA SER A 13 9.38 -17.36 -15.10
C SER A 13 8.98 -16.24 -16.06
N ASN A 14 9.26 -16.35 -17.36
CA ASN A 14 8.71 -15.45 -18.40
C ASN A 14 7.16 -15.45 -18.46
N LYS A 15 6.50 -16.06 -17.47
CA LYS A 15 5.06 -16.15 -17.34
C LYS A 15 4.55 -14.93 -16.60
N THR A 16 3.60 -14.25 -17.23
CA THR A 16 2.83 -13.16 -16.65
C THR A 16 1.84 -13.69 -15.60
N PRO A 17 1.24 -12.82 -14.77
CA PRO A 17 0.12 -13.22 -13.92
C PRO A 17 -0.98 -13.95 -14.70
N ARG A 18 -1.32 -13.46 -15.90
CA ARG A 18 -2.34 -14.05 -16.78
C ARG A 18 -1.98 -15.47 -17.23
N ASP A 19 -0.72 -15.73 -17.61
CA ASP A 19 -0.26 -17.06 -18.02
C ASP A 19 -0.35 -18.10 -16.88
N LEU A 20 -0.41 -17.61 -15.64
CA LEU A 20 -0.56 -18.41 -14.44
C LEU A 20 -2.01 -18.42 -13.92
N GLY A 21 -2.97 -17.82 -14.63
CA GLY A 21 -4.38 -17.80 -14.25
C GLY A 21 -4.76 -16.78 -13.18
N TYR A 22 -3.92 -15.78 -12.94
CA TYR A 22 -4.26 -14.65 -12.07
C TYR A 22 -5.02 -13.56 -12.84
N ARG A 23 -5.92 -12.87 -12.14
CA ARG A 23 -6.62 -11.65 -12.59
C ARG A 23 -6.65 -10.61 -11.48
N MET A 24 -6.74 -9.32 -11.85
CA MET A 24 -7.08 -8.27 -10.89
C MET A 24 -8.59 -8.33 -10.65
N PRO A 25 -9.06 -8.52 -9.41
CA PRO A 25 -10.48 -8.49 -9.12
C PRO A 25 -11.03 -7.07 -9.34
N ALA A 26 -12.34 -6.98 -9.60
CA ALA A 26 -13.02 -5.69 -9.57
C ALA A 26 -13.04 -5.14 -8.13
N GLU A 27 -13.01 -3.82 -7.96
CA GLU A 27 -12.97 -3.19 -6.62
C GLU A 27 -14.25 -3.40 -5.80
N TRP A 28 -15.33 -3.90 -6.40
CA TRP A 28 -16.56 -4.29 -5.68
C TRP A 28 -16.61 -5.76 -5.28
N GLU A 29 -15.59 -6.56 -5.64
CA GLU A 29 -15.47 -7.92 -5.12
C GLU A 29 -15.09 -7.90 -3.63
N PRO A 30 -15.37 -8.95 -2.84
CA PRO A 30 -15.09 -8.95 -1.40
C PRO A 30 -13.61 -8.71 -1.08
N HIS A 31 -13.35 -7.85 -0.09
CA HIS A 31 -12.00 -7.56 0.40
C HIS A 31 -11.75 -8.15 1.78
N GLU A 32 -10.49 -8.51 2.04
CA GLU A 32 -10.00 -8.80 3.39
C GLU A 32 -9.66 -7.51 4.14
N ALA A 33 -8.98 -6.58 3.46
CA ALA A 33 -8.46 -5.37 4.07
C ALA A 33 -8.24 -4.22 3.08
N VAL A 34 -8.19 -3.01 3.62
CA VAL A 34 -7.76 -1.79 2.91
C VAL A 34 -6.38 -1.36 3.42
N TRP A 35 -5.50 -0.96 2.51
CA TRP A 35 -4.18 -0.42 2.84
C TRP A 35 -4.15 1.10 2.74
N LEU A 36 -3.62 1.74 3.77
CA LEU A 36 -3.48 3.19 3.87
C LEU A 36 -2.06 3.56 4.33
N ALA A 37 -1.65 4.79 4.02
CA ALA A 37 -0.44 5.41 4.55
C ALA A 37 -0.82 6.65 5.35
N TRP A 38 -0.37 6.71 6.60
CA TRP A 38 -0.74 7.78 7.51
C TRP A 38 -0.13 9.11 7.06
N PRO A 39 -0.90 10.22 7.01
CA PRO A 39 -0.39 11.51 6.58
C PRO A 39 0.68 12.05 7.53
N HIS A 40 1.85 12.39 6.97
CA HIS A 40 2.92 13.05 7.73
C HIS A 40 3.73 14.07 6.94
N ASP A 41 3.64 14.10 5.60
CA ASP A 41 4.44 14.99 4.77
C ASP A 41 3.99 16.47 4.84
N PRO A 42 4.79 17.37 5.43
CA PRO A 42 4.46 18.79 5.50
C PRO A 42 4.60 19.51 4.16
N VAL A 43 5.25 18.91 3.16
CA VAL A 43 5.37 19.49 1.81
C VAL A 43 4.07 19.33 1.05
N THR A 44 3.50 18.12 1.00
CA THR A 44 2.16 17.90 0.44
C THR A 44 1.08 18.63 1.25
N PHE A 45 1.12 18.56 2.58
CA PHE A 45 0.06 19.11 3.45
C PHE A 45 0.52 20.32 4.26
N VAL A 46 0.89 21.40 3.57
CA VAL A 46 1.40 22.64 4.18
C VAL A 46 0.44 23.19 5.25
N LYS A 47 0.86 23.10 6.52
CA LYS A 47 0.10 23.53 7.71
C LYS A 47 -1.27 22.85 7.88
N ARG A 48 -1.47 21.69 7.24
CA ARG A 48 -2.76 20.96 7.24
C ARG A 48 -2.69 19.54 7.79
N ILE A 49 -1.51 19.05 8.18
CA ILE A 49 -1.35 17.69 8.70
C ILE A 49 -2.41 17.31 9.74
N PRO A 50 -2.69 18.10 10.80
CA PRO A 50 -3.71 17.73 11.77
C PRO A 50 -5.11 17.53 11.17
N GLN A 51 -5.50 18.34 10.18
CA GLN A 51 -6.80 18.23 9.51
C GLN A 51 -6.88 17.00 8.60
N VAL A 52 -5.76 16.63 7.97
CA VAL A 52 -5.67 15.44 7.13
C VAL A 52 -5.66 14.19 8.01
N GLU A 53 -4.96 14.22 9.16
CA GLU A 53 -5.03 13.15 10.17
C GLU A 53 -6.47 12.92 10.66
N GLU A 54 -7.21 13.99 10.97
CA GLU A 54 -8.63 13.89 11.33
C GLU A 54 -9.47 13.24 10.22
N THR A 55 -9.19 13.58 8.96
CA THR A 55 -9.85 12.95 7.81
C THR A 55 -9.52 11.45 7.74
N TYR A 56 -8.27 11.07 7.99
CA TYR A 56 -7.85 9.66 8.02
C TYR A 56 -8.49 8.89 9.17
N LEU A 57 -8.67 9.51 10.34
CA LEU A 57 -9.44 8.90 11.44
C LEU A 57 -10.88 8.59 11.00
N GLN A 58 -11.53 9.51 10.28
CA GLN A 58 -12.89 9.32 9.78
C GLN A 58 -12.96 8.21 8.71
N ILE A 59 -11.99 8.13 7.80
CA ILE A 59 -11.89 7.05 6.82
C ILE A 59 -11.77 5.70 7.54
N ILE A 60 -10.84 5.58 8.48
CA ILE A 60 -10.61 4.33 9.22
C ILE A 60 -11.83 3.95 10.06
N GLN A 61 -12.49 4.94 10.68
CA GLN A 61 -13.74 4.71 11.41
C GLN A 61 -14.83 4.13 10.51
N ALA A 62 -14.94 4.59 9.26
CA ALA A 62 -15.92 4.07 8.31
C ALA A 62 -15.58 2.65 7.82
N LEU A 63 -14.29 2.33 7.66
CA LEU A 63 -13.82 1.04 7.13
C LEU A 63 -13.84 -0.09 8.16
N HIS A 64 -13.38 0.19 9.39
CA HIS A 64 -13.03 -0.86 10.37
C HIS A 64 -14.22 -1.73 10.82
N GLY A 65 -15.46 -1.35 10.51
CA GLY A 65 -16.64 -2.18 10.77
C GLY A 65 -16.79 -3.37 9.82
N ASN A 66 -16.21 -3.30 8.61
CA ASN A 66 -16.39 -4.31 7.56
C ASN A 66 -15.06 -4.95 7.15
N GLU A 67 -13.99 -4.16 7.07
CA GLU A 67 -12.68 -4.58 6.54
C GLU A 67 -11.60 -4.36 7.59
N ASP A 68 -10.53 -5.16 7.54
CA ASP A 68 -9.32 -4.84 8.30
C ASP A 68 -8.60 -3.66 7.63
N VAL A 69 -7.78 -2.91 8.40
CA VAL A 69 -6.99 -1.80 7.86
C VAL A 69 -5.51 -2.06 8.08
N HIS A 70 -4.76 -2.14 6.99
CA HIS A 70 -3.30 -2.15 7.01
C HIS A 70 -2.80 -0.71 6.93
N LEU A 71 -2.19 -0.21 8.01
CA LEU A 71 -1.82 1.20 8.14
C LEU A 71 -0.30 1.38 8.21
N SER A 72 0.26 2.01 7.19
CA SER A 72 1.67 2.39 7.15
C SER A 72 1.92 3.62 8.02
N VAL A 73 2.92 3.54 8.88
CA VAL A 73 3.44 4.62 9.75
C VAL A 73 4.96 4.64 9.67
N THR A 74 5.61 5.77 9.96
CA THR A 74 7.07 5.90 9.74
C THR A 74 7.92 5.36 10.88
N ASP A 75 7.40 5.35 12.12
CA ASP A 75 8.13 4.89 13.29
C ASP A 75 7.19 4.48 14.45
N GLY A 76 7.79 3.99 15.53
CA GLY A 76 7.07 3.56 16.73
C GLY A 76 6.39 4.70 17.50
N ARG A 77 6.87 5.95 17.39
CA ARG A 77 6.24 7.11 18.04
C ARG A 77 4.96 7.50 17.31
N MET A 78 5.02 7.56 15.98
CA MET A 78 3.85 7.77 15.14
C MET A 78 2.84 6.64 15.37
N ARG A 79 3.27 5.38 15.34
CA ARG A 79 2.39 4.23 15.65
C ARG A 79 1.65 4.43 16.97
N ALA A 80 2.36 4.77 18.05
CA ALA A 80 1.75 4.94 19.37
C ALA A 80 0.70 6.07 19.39
N ARG A 81 1.04 7.24 18.83
CA ARG A 81 0.12 8.39 18.75
C ARG A 81 -1.12 8.12 17.91
N VAL A 82 -0.94 7.44 16.77
CA VAL A 82 -2.04 7.07 15.88
C VAL A 82 -2.94 6.01 16.54
N ALA A 83 -2.36 5.00 17.18
CA ALA A 83 -3.13 4.01 17.93
C ALA A 83 -3.95 4.63 19.07
N GLU A 84 -3.39 5.59 19.80
CA GLU A 84 -4.12 6.36 20.83
C GLU A 84 -5.28 7.15 20.21
N SER A 85 -5.04 7.85 19.10
CA SER A 85 -6.06 8.65 18.41
C SER A 85 -7.22 7.78 17.89
N LEU A 86 -6.91 6.64 17.28
CA LEU A 86 -7.89 5.65 16.82
C LEU A 86 -8.68 5.05 17.99
N GLY A 87 -8.00 4.71 19.10
CA GLY A 87 -8.65 4.20 20.30
C GLY A 87 -9.64 5.19 20.91
N ASN A 88 -9.27 6.48 20.96
CA ASN A 88 -10.17 7.55 21.40
C ASN A 88 -11.39 7.73 20.48
N GLY A 89 -11.24 7.37 19.19
CA GLY A 89 -12.33 7.36 18.20
C GLY A 89 -13.26 6.14 18.28
N ASN A 90 -13.03 5.20 19.21
CA ASN A 90 -13.71 3.90 19.29
C ASN A 90 -13.44 2.97 18.09
N VAL A 91 -12.29 3.09 17.44
CA VAL A 91 -11.83 2.10 16.46
C VAL A 91 -11.34 0.85 17.18
N ASP A 92 -11.82 -0.33 16.75
CA ASP A 92 -11.27 -1.61 17.23
C ASP A 92 -9.85 -1.83 16.71
N LEU A 93 -8.86 -1.54 17.55
CA LEU A 93 -7.43 -1.67 17.21
C LEU A 93 -7.01 -3.09 16.83
N ARG A 94 -7.82 -4.13 17.13
CA ARG A 94 -7.55 -5.52 16.70
C ARG A 94 -7.70 -5.69 15.19
N ARG A 95 -8.42 -4.78 14.53
CA ARG A 95 -8.60 -4.76 13.06
C ARG A 95 -7.63 -3.81 12.36
N ILE A 96 -6.70 -3.21 13.11
CA ILE A 96 -5.70 -2.28 12.59
C ILE A 96 -4.32 -2.95 12.63
N HIS A 97 -3.76 -3.22 11.44
CA HIS A 97 -2.45 -3.82 11.26
C HIS A 97 -1.43 -2.73 10.93
N PHE A 98 -0.63 -2.34 11.93
CA PHE A 98 0.38 -1.29 11.75
C PHE A 98 1.66 -1.82 11.11
N HIS A 99 2.11 -1.14 10.05
CA HIS A 99 3.36 -1.42 9.33
C HIS A 99 4.32 -0.24 9.45
N ILE A 100 5.55 -0.49 9.89
CA ILE A 100 6.55 0.59 9.99
C ILE A 100 7.31 0.68 8.67
N TYR A 101 6.88 1.57 7.79
CA TYR A 101 7.48 1.83 6.49
C TYR A 101 7.87 3.31 6.36
N ASP A 102 9.09 3.56 5.88
CA ASP A 102 9.56 4.91 5.54
C ASP A 102 8.96 5.36 4.19
N HIS A 103 7.63 5.55 4.17
CA HIS A 103 6.90 6.18 3.07
C HIS A 103 6.94 7.71 3.20
N VAL A 104 6.73 8.45 2.11
CA VAL A 104 6.66 9.91 2.11
C VAL A 104 5.24 10.39 2.18
N ASP A 105 4.46 10.06 1.17
CA ASP A 105 3.13 10.64 0.99
C ASP A 105 2.06 9.56 1.08
N VAL A 106 0.80 9.98 1.05
CA VAL A 106 -0.33 9.15 1.41
C VAL A 106 -0.95 8.35 0.26
N TRP A 107 -0.44 8.54 -0.97
CA TRP A 107 -1.03 8.04 -2.22
C TRP A 107 -0.79 6.54 -2.44
N PHE A 108 -1.12 5.72 -1.45
CA PHE A 108 -0.95 4.27 -1.46
C PHE A 108 -1.67 3.61 -2.64
N ARG A 109 -2.75 4.21 -3.15
CA ARG A 109 -3.42 3.81 -4.40
C ARG A 109 -2.45 3.74 -5.59
N ASP A 110 -1.46 4.62 -5.64
CA ASP A 110 -0.59 4.78 -6.81
C ASP A 110 0.70 3.99 -6.68
N TYR A 111 1.36 4.04 -5.52
CA TYR A 111 2.63 3.34 -5.31
C TYR A 111 2.48 1.97 -4.63
N GLY A 112 1.30 1.65 -4.09
CA GLY A 112 1.02 0.36 -3.47
C GLY A 112 0.99 -0.77 -4.49
N PRO A 113 1.13 -2.03 -4.04
CA PRO A 113 1.01 -3.17 -4.94
C PRO A 113 -0.42 -3.29 -5.47
N VAL A 114 -0.56 -3.72 -6.72
CA VAL A 114 -1.86 -4.17 -7.25
C VAL A 114 -1.99 -5.67 -6.95
N PHE A 115 -2.94 -6.03 -6.08
CA PHE A 115 -3.20 -7.43 -5.78
C PHE A 115 -3.92 -8.13 -6.93
N VAL A 116 -3.55 -9.38 -7.19
CA VAL A 116 -4.17 -10.24 -8.20
C VAL A 116 -4.47 -11.60 -7.59
N ILE A 117 -5.59 -12.20 -7.99
CA ILE A 117 -6.09 -13.44 -7.43
C ILE A 117 -6.19 -14.52 -8.50
N ARG A 118 -6.03 -15.77 -8.08
CA ARG A 118 -6.40 -16.96 -8.84
C ARG A 118 -7.52 -17.67 -8.07
N PRO A 119 -8.79 -17.34 -8.37
CA PRO A 119 -9.93 -17.72 -7.52
C PRO A 119 -10.09 -19.23 -7.34
N GLU A 120 -9.91 -20.01 -8.41
CA GLU A 120 -10.08 -21.48 -8.37
C GLU A 120 -9.13 -22.18 -7.39
N GLU A 121 -7.99 -21.56 -7.09
CA GLU A 121 -6.99 -22.08 -6.14
C GLU A 121 -6.93 -21.29 -4.84
N SER A 122 -7.81 -20.28 -4.66
CA SER A 122 -7.77 -19.34 -3.53
C SER A 122 -6.38 -18.74 -3.29
N LYS A 123 -5.66 -18.40 -4.36
CA LYS A 123 -4.29 -17.87 -4.27
C LYS A 123 -4.24 -16.37 -4.52
N LEU A 124 -3.54 -15.67 -3.63
CA LEU A 124 -3.21 -14.26 -3.73
C LEU A 124 -1.78 -14.09 -4.28
N ALA A 125 -1.59 -13.07 -5.10
CA ALA A 125 -0.29 -12.56 -5.51
C ALA A 125 -0.38 -11.04 -5.66
N MET A 126 0.75 -10.39 -5.93
CA MET A 126 0.79 -8.96 -6.14
C MET A 126 1.66 -8.59 -7.34
N VAL A 127 1.33 -7.45 -7.94
CA VAL A 127 2.10 -6.83 -9.01
C VAL A 127 2.72 -5.56 -8.45
N HIS A 128 4.04 -5.48 -8.52
CA HIS A 128 4.82 -4.31 -8.16
C HIS A 128 5.16 -3.54 -9.45
N TRP A 129 4.46 -2.43 -9.63
CA TRP A 129 4.73 -1.44 -10.68
C TRP A 129 5.77 -0.44 -10.21
N VAL A 130 6.54 0.12 -11.14
CA VAL A 130 7.47 1.20 -10.80
C VAL A 130 6.67 2.48 -10.56
N PHE A 131 6.82 3.09 -9.39
CA PHE A 131 6.27 4.41 -9.12
C PHE A 131 7.34 5.47 -9.42
N ASN A 132 7.00 6.48 -10.21
CA ASN A 132 7.94 7.54 -10.59
C ASN A 132 7.45 8.95 -10.22
N ALA A 133 6.53 9.06 -9.25
CA ALA A 133 5.94 10.33 -8.82
C ALA A 133 5.23 11.08 -9.97
N TRP A 134 4.36 10.36 -10.69
CA TRP A 134 3.50 10.87 -11.77
C TRP A 134 4.27 11.60 -12.89
N GLY A 135 5.30 10.93 -13.40
CA GLY A 135 6.17 11.44 -14.46
C GLY A 135 7.35 12.26 -13.95
N GLY A 136 7.87 11.95 -12.76
CA GLY A 136 9.04 12.64 -12.19
C GLY A 136 8.75 14.05 -11.70
N LYS A 137 7.49 14.34 -11.31
CA LYS A 137 7.11 15.68 -10.86
C LYS A 137 7.60 16.01 -9.45
N TYR A 138 7.79 14.98 -8.62
CA TYR A 138 8.14 15.13 -7.22
C TYR A 138 9.25 14.14 -6.83
N ASP A 139 10.51 14.57 -6.96
CA ASP A 139 11.68 13.72 -6.68
C ASP A 139 11.66 13.09 -5.29
N ALA A 140 11.18 13.85 -4.29
CA ALA A 140 11.09 13.38 -2.91
C ALA A 140 10.19 12.14 -2.76
N LEU A 141 9.15 12.01 -3.60
CA LEU A 141 8.16 10.93 -3.51
C LEU A 141 8.61 9.64 -4.21
N ILE A 142 9.64 9.70 -5.06
CA ILE A 142 10.12 8.53 -5.84
C ILE A 142 10.46 7.36 -4.91
N LYS A 143 10.94 7.63 -3.69
CA LYS A 143 11.30 6.57 -2.73
C LYS A 143 10.11 5.69 -2.32
N ASP A 144 8.87 6.13 -2.53
CA ASP A 144 7.68 5.32 -2.25
C ASP A 144 7.55 4.11 -3.19
N THR A 145 8.28 4.09 -4.32
CA THR A 145 8.37 2.90 -5.18
C THR A 145 8.89 1.65 -4.47
N ARG A 146 9.56 1.78 -3.31
CA ARG A 146 10.05 0.63 -2.55
C ARG A 146 9.00 -0.02 -1.65
N ILE A 147 7.86 0.64 -1.43
CA ILE A 147 6.84 0.16 -0.49
C ILE A 147 6.31 -1.23 -0.86
N PRO A 148 5.98 -1.54 -2.13
CA PRO A 148 5.60 -2.91 -2.53
C PRO A 148 6.65 -3.96 -2.20
N ALA A 149 7.95 -3.63 -2.27
CA ALA A 149 9.01 -4.58 -1.91
C ALA A 149 9.06 -4.86 -0.39
N LEU A 150 8.73 -3.87 0.45
CA LEU A 150 8.60 -4.07 1.90
C LEU A 150 7.40 -4.98 2.21
N ILE A 151 6.26 -4.73 1.57
CA ILE A 151 5.05 -5.55 1.69
C ILE A 151 5.32 -6.99 1.22
N HIS A 152 6.07 -7.18 0.13
CA HIS A 152 6.46 -8.51 -0.35
C HIS A 152 7.18 -9.33 0.72
N ARG A 153 8.14 -8.68 1.40
CA ARG A 153 8.97 -9.31 2.43
C ARG A 153 8.15 -9.79 3.62
N GLU A 154 7.09 -9.07 3.94
CA GLU A 154 6.19 -9.39 5.05
C GLU A 154 5.17 -10.46 4.66
N LEU A 155 4.45 -10.27 3.56
CA LEU A 155 3.37 -11.17 3.14
C LEU A 155 3.89 -12.49 2.55
N LYS A 156 5.09 -12.48 1.95
CA LYS A 156 5.71 -13.65 1.30
C LYS A 156 4.83 -14.34 0.25
N ILE A 157 3.91 -13.59 -0.36
CA ILE A 157 3.12 -14.02 -1.51
C ILE A 157 3.89 -13.79 -2.81
N PRO A 158 3.56 -14.48 -3.93
CA PRO A 158 4.20 -14.24 -5.21
C PRO A 158 4.11 -12.76 -5.63
N CYS A 159 5.23 -12.22 -6.14
CA CYS A 159 5.35 -10.84 -6.58
C CYS A 159 5.84 -10.78 -8.03
N PHE A 160 5.08 -10.12 -8.89
CA PHE A 160 5.43 -9.90 -10.29
C PHE A 160 5.95 -8.47 -10.46
N THR A 161 7.07 -8.32 -11.18
CA THR A 161 7.72 -7.01 -11.41
C THR A 161 7.89 -6.78 -12.92
N PRO A 162 6.90 -6.18 -13.60
CA PRO A 162 6.96 -5.95 -15.04
C PRO A 162 8.08 -4.99 -15.47
N GLY A 163 8.64 -4.21 -14.53
CA GLY A 163 9.67 -3.20 -14.81
C GLY A 163 9.13 -1.95 -15.53
N MET A 164 7.81 -1.78 -15.57
CA MET A 164 7.12 -0.65 -16.19
C MET A 164 6.58 0.30 -15.11
N ALA A 165 6.56 1.60 -15.42
CA ALA A 165 5.87 2.57 -14.59
C ALA A 165 4.36 2.52 -14.80
N LEU A 166 3.62 2.44 -13.70
CA LEU A 166 2.16 2.50 -13.68
C LEU A 166 1.68 2.82 -12.26
N GLU A 167 0.75 3.75 -12.14
CA GLU A 167 0.06 4.07 -10.91
C GLU A 167 -1.30 3.36 -10.86
N GLY A 168 -1.62 2.71 -9.73
CA GLY A 168 -2.89 1.99 -9.59
C GLY A 168 -4.13 2.86 -9.81
N GLY A 169 -4.08 4.15 -9.45
CA GLY A 169 -5.17 5.11 -9.69
C GLY A 169 -5.36 5.51 -11.17
N SER A 170 -4.48 5.09 -12.08
CA SER A 170 -4.58 5.37 -13.52
C SER A 170 -5.38 4.33 -14.30
N ILE A 171 -5.77 3.22 -13.67
CA ILE A 171 -6.51 2.11 -14.27
C ILE A 171 -7.74 1.75 -13.44
N ASP A 172 -8.75 1.21 -14.10
CA ASP A 172 -9.94 0.63 -13.49
C ASP A 172 -10.28 -0.68 -14.23
N VAL A 173 -10.75 -1.70 -13.51
CA VAL A 173 -11.01 -3.03 -14.07
C VAL A 173 -12.37 -3.56 -13.62
N ASN A 174 -12.98 -4.36 -14.49
CA ASN A 174 -14.29 -4.97 -14.25
C ASN A 174 -14.25 -6.42 -13.75
N GLY A 175 -13.06 -6.91 -13.38
CA GLY A 175 -12.80 -8.29 -12.93
C GLY A 175 -12.46 -9.26 -14.05
#